data_AF-A0A930DMZ5-F1
#
_entry.id   AF-A0A930DMZ5-F1
#
_cell.length_a   1.000
_cell.length_b   1.000
_cell.length_c   1.000
_cell.angle_alpha   90.00
_cell.angle_beta   90.00
_cell.angle_gamma   90.00
#
_symmetry.space_group_name_H-M   'P 1'
#
loop_
_entity.id
_entity.type
_entity.pdbx_description
1 polymer ?
#
loop_
_entity_poly.entity_id
_entity_poly.type
_entity_poly.pdbx_seq_one_letter_code
_entity_poly.pdbx_strand_id
1 'polypeptide(L)'
;MNDNIKHLIQLMDEKPDLPVIPMVGQDIVADCTGEWIANFGKAEVKKMCIYGENVIFREDKNAIKTVEALELEGLTEDRTREESIEKLNGYLDELDWLEAIIVHIETPIVKIPDNTEKINELLEG
;
A
#
# COMPACT_ATOMS: atom_id res chain seq x y z
N MET A 1 1.62 1.96 -23.64
CA MET A 1 1.61 1.35 -22.30
C MET A 1 2.80 1.92 -21.53
N ASN A 2 2.57 2.52 -20.36
CA ASN A 2 3.68 3.06 -19.56
C ASN A 2 4.53 1.89 -19.00
N ASP A 3 5.73 2.21 -18.52
CA ASP A 3 6.66 1.17 -18.06
C ASP A 3 6.19 0.48 -16.78
N ASN A 4 5.39 1.15 -15.94
CA ASN A 4 4.77 0.53 -14.76
C ASN A 4 3.83 -0.63 -15.13
N ILE A 5 2.97 -0.43 -16.13
CA ILE A 5 2.02 -1.46 -16.58
C ILE A 5 2.78 -2.62 -17.23
N LYS A 6 3.84 -2.34 -18.00
CA LYS A 6 4.72 -3.40 -18.54
C LYS A 6 5.36 -4.21 -17.42
N HIS A 7 5.86 -3.54 -16.40
CA HIS A 7 6.49 -4.20 -15.26
C HIS A 7 5.49 -5.02 -14.45
N LEU A 8 4.26 -4.52 -14.25
CA LEU A 8 3.19 -5.29 -13.63
C LEU A 8 2.89 -6.58 -14.39
N ILE A 9 2.69 -6.49 -15.71
CA ILE A 9 2.43 -7.68 -16.54
C ILE A 9 3.60 -8.67 -16.44
N GLN A 10 4.84 -8.17 -16.49
CA GLN A 10 6.02 -9.01 -16.30
C GLN A 10 5.99 -9.74 -14.95
N LEU A 11 5.67 -9.06 -13.84
CA LEU A 11 5.56 -9.70 -12.52
C LEU A 11 4.46 -10.77 -12.48
N MET A 12 3.33 -10.54 -13.15
CA MET A 12 2.24 -11.51 -13.26
C MET A 12 2.66 -12.77 -14.04
N ASP A 13 3.45 -12.59 -15.11
CA ASP A 13 4.00 -13.69 -15.90
C ASP A 13 5.07 -14.47 -15.11
N GLU A 14 5.92 -13.77 -14.34
CA GLU A 14 6.98 -14.37 -13.53
C GLU A 14 6.43 -15.10 -12.28
N LYS A 15 5.31 -14.62 -11.71
CA LYS A 15 4.72 -15.13 -10.47
C LYS A 15 3.20 -15.28 -10.58
N PRO A 16 2.70 -16.18 -11.44
CA PRO A 16 1.27 -16.31 -11.74
C PRO A 16 0.42 -16.77 -10.56
N ASP A 17 1.03 -17.42 -9.56
CA ASP A 17 0.33 -17.92 -8.37
C ASP A 17 0.14 -16.83 -7.31
N LEU A 18 0.82 -15.68 -7.42
CA LEU A 18 0.66 -14.59 -6.48
C LEU A 18 -0.55 -13.72 -6.84
N PRO A 19 -1.39 -13.34 -5.87
CA PRO A 19 -2.46 -12.41 -6.13
C PRO A 19 -1.91 -11.02 -6.48
N VAL A 20 -2.61 -10.30 -7.36
CA VAL A 20 -2.34 -8.90 -7.70
C VAL A 20 -3.26 -8.02 -6.87
N ILE A 21 -2.69 -7.19 -5.99
CA ILE A 21 -3.46 -6.34 -5.07
C ILE A 21 -3.18 -4.87 -5.37
N PRO A 22 -4.22 -4.08 -5.73
CA PRO A 22 -4.08 -2.63 -5.81
C PRO A 22 -3.96 -2.02 -4.41
N MET A 23 -2.90 -1.26 -4.16
CA MET A 23 -2.70 -0.48 -2.95
C MET A 23 -3.04 0.98 -3.21
N VAL A 24 -4.14 1.45 -2.65
CA VAL A 24 -4.66 2.79 -2.94
C VAL A 24 -4.26 3.75 -1.82
N GLY A 25 -3.54 4.81 -2.17
CA GLY A 25 -3.17 5.86 -1.23
C GLY A 25 -4.37 6.67 -0.76
N GLN A 26 -4.32 7.14 0.49
CA GLN A 26 -5.36 7.97 1.09
C GLN A 26 -5.66 9.24 0.26
N ASP A 27 -4.65 9.81 -0.41
CA ASP A 27 -4.82 11.02 -1.23
C ASP A 27 -5.75 10.82 -2.45
N ILE A 28 -6.10 9.57 -2.77
CA ILE A 28 -6.96 9.21 -3.90
C ILE A 28 -8.40 8.98 -3.44
N VAL A 29 -8.60 8.55 -2.20
CA VAL A 29 -9.90 8.21 -1.65
C VAL A 29 -10.33 9.27 -0.64
N ALA A 30 -11.42 9.97 -0.88
CA ALA A 30 -12.06 10.74 0.18
C ALA A 30 -13.06 9.88 0.96
N ASP A 31 -13.48 10.38 2.12
CA ASP A 31 -14.58 9.81 2.91
C ASP A 31 -15.95 10.11 2.27
N CYS A 32 -16.13 9.66 1.03
CA CYS A 32 -17.38 9.76 0.29
C CYS A 32 -17.53 8.64 -0.74
N THR A 33 -18.73 8.56 -1.34
CA THR A 33 -19.08 7.53 -2.32
C THR A 33 -18.90 8.03 -3.74
N GLY A 34 -18.32 7.21 -4.62
CA GLY A 34 -18.20 7.53 -6.04
C GLY A 34 -17.07 6.77 -6.71
N GLU A 35 -16.81 7.10 -7.97
CA GLU A 35 -15.67 6.61 -8.73
C GLU A 35 -14.52 7.61 -8.62
N TRP A 36 -13.31 7.09 -8.39
CA TRP A 36 -12.09 7.89 -8.30
C TRP A 36 -11.19 7.58 -9.48
N ILE A 37 -10.45 8.60 -9.91
CA ILE A 37 -9.52 8.49 -11.03
C ILE A 37 -8.12 8.42 -10.45
N ALA A 38 -7.36 7.45 -10.94
CA ALA A 38 -6.00 7.22 -10.50
C ALA A 38 -5.14 6.60 -11.59
N ASN A 39 -3.85 6.49 -11.31
CA ASN A 39 -2.86 5.91 -12.21
C ASN A 39 -2.27 4.62 -11.63
N PHE A 40 -1.90 3.71 -12.53
CA PHE A 40 -1.03 2.59 -12.21
C PHE A 40 0.41 3.08 -11.96
N GLY A 41 0.75 3.14 -10.68
CA GLY A 41 2.09 3.42 -10.15
C GLY A 41 2.98 2.19 -10.16
N LYS A 42 4.00 2.20 -9.30
CA LYS A 42 4.96 1.10 -9.18
C LYS A 42 4.27 -0.23 -8.81
N ALA A 43 4.72 -1.33 -9.42
CA ALA A 43 4.38 -2.68 -8.98
C ALA A 43 5.60 -3.37 -8.35
N GLU A 44 5.39 -4.14 -7.28
CA GLU A 44 6.44 -4.88 -6.57
C GLU A 44 5.86 -6.07 -5.81
N VAL A 45 6.68 -7.10 -5.58
CA VAL A 45 6.29 -8.22 -4.72
C VAL A 45 6.64 -7.90 -3.29
N LYS A 46 5.64 -7.92 -2.40
CA LYS A 46 5.80 -7.64 -0.98
C LYS A 46 5.01 -8.61 -0.12
N LYS A 47 5.39 -8.69 1.15
CA LYS A 47 4.62 -9.39 2.20
C LYS A 47 3.84 -8.37 3.01
N MET A 48 2.54 -8.57 3.13
CA MET A 48 1.67 -7.67 3.90
C MET A 48 0.73 -8.39 4.85
N CYS A 49 0.31 -7.68 5.88
CA CYS A 49 -0.76 -8.06 6.79
C CYS A 49 -1.59 -6.83 7.18
N ILE A 50 -2.72 -7.05 7.84
CA ILE A 50 -3.55 -5.99 8.41
C ILE A 50 -3.34 -5.98 9.92
N TYR A 51 -3.14 -4.79 10.48
CA TYR A 51 -3.14 -4.56 11.92
C TYR A 51 -3.96 -3.31 12.26
N GLY A 52 -5.06 -3.50 12.99
CA GLY A 52 -6.04 -2.44 13.20
C GLY A 52 -6.58 -1.95 11.86
N GLU A 53 -6.43 -0.65 11.61
CA GLU A 53 -6.86 0.01 10.36
C GLU A 53 -5.73 0.16 9.34
N ASN A 54 -4.54 -0.38 9.61
CA ASN A 54 -3.36 -0.20 8.78
C ASN A 54 -3.01 -1.47 7.99
N VAL A 55 -2.59 -1.29 6.75
CA VAL A 55 -1.84 -2.31 6.01
C VAL A 55 -0.37 -2.12 6.32
N ILE A 56 0.28 -3.21 6.72
CA ILE A 56 1.69 -3.23 7.09
C ILE A 56 2.45 -4.10 6.10
N PHE A 57 3.59 -3.61 5.62
CA PHE A 57 4.53 -4.40 4.83
C PHE A 57 5.68 -4.90 5.71
N ARG A 58 6.02 -6.18 5.60
CA ARG A 58 7.04 -6.84 6.43
C ARG A 58 8.39 -6.14 6.36
N GLU A 59 8.77 -5.68 5.17
CA GLU A 59 10.08 -5.08 4.91
C GLU A 59 10.17 -3.60 5.33
N ASP A 60 9.05 -2.97 5.68
CA ASP A 60 9.01 -1.55 5.99
C ASP A 60 9.28 -1.27 7.48
N LYS A 61 9.90 -0.12 7.77
CA LYS A 61 10.14 0.35 9.15
C LYS A 61 8.86 0.47 9.98
N ASN A 62 7.69 0.54 9.34
CA ASN A 62 6.41 0.59 10.04
C ASN A 62 6.06 -0.75 10.69
N ALA A 63 6.38 -1.90 10.07
CA ALA A 63 6.20 -3.20 10.71
C ALA A 63 7.00 -3.30 12.00
N ILE A 64 8.25 -2.82 11.95
CA ILE A 64 9.13 -2.71 13.10
C ILE A 64 8.50 -1.83 14.18
N LYS A 65 8.09 -0.60 13.85
CA LYS A 65 7.45 0.31 14.80
C LYS A 65 6.16 -0.23 15.39
N THR A 66 5.36 -0.95 14.61
CA THR A 66 4.12 -1.56 15.10
C THR A 66 4.41 -2.62 16.15
N VAL A 67 5.38 -3.51 15.91
CA VAL A 67 5.75 -4.53 16.89
C VAL A 67 6.48 -3.91 18.09
N GLU A 68 7.31 -2.88 17.89
CA GLU A 68 7.89 -2.09 18.98
C GLU A 68 6.80 -1.45 19.87
N ALA A 69 5.73 -0.91 19.27
CA ALA A 69 4.60 -0.35 20.01
C ALA A 69 3.83 -1.42 20.80
N LEU A 70 3.72 -2.65 20.29
CA LEU A 70 3.14 -3.78 21.00
C LEU A 70 4.01 -4.24 22.19
N GLU A 71 5.34 -4.24 22.07
CA GLU A 71 6.27 -4.60 23.15
C GLU A 71 6.47 -3.45 24.18
N LEU A 72 6.19 -2.19 23.82
CA LEU A 72 6.23 -1.04 24.73
C LEU A 72 5.27 -1.17 25.92
N GLU A 73 4.29 -2.07 25.85
CA GLU A 73 3.47 -2.46 27.00
C GLU A 73 4.22 -3.34 28.04
N GLY A 74 5.52 -3.66 27.85
CA GLY A 74 6.25 -4.36 28.91
C GLY A 74 7.76 -4.56 28.86
N LEU A 75 8.55 -4.11 27.87
CA LEU A 75 9.88 -4.74 27.66
C LEU A 75 11.09 -3.88 27.23
N THR A 76 11.22 -2.62 27.66
CA THR A 76 12.45 -1.82 27.36
C THR A 76 13.50 -1.77 28.46
N GLU A 77 13.33 -2.47 29.59
CA GLU A 77 14.38 -2.52 30.61
C GLU A 77 15.36 -3.68 30.31
N ASP A 78 16.66 -3.32 30.17
CA ASP A 78 17.84 -4.21 30.16
C ASP A 78 18.20 -5.05 28.92
N ARG A 79 17.79 -4.69 27.69
CA ARG A 79 18.24 -5.37 26.45
C ARG A 79 19.22 -4.57 25.61
N THR A 80 20.15 -5.26 24.94
CA THR A 80 20.99 -4.66 23.90
C THR A 80 20.18 -4.43 22.61
N ARG A 81 20.72 -3.62 21.69
CA ARG A 81 20.07 -3.30 20.42
C ARG A 81 19.94 -4.55 19.54
N GLU A 82 20.96 -5.39 19.52
CA GLU A 82 21.03 -6.60 18.72
C GLU A 82 19.98 -7.62 19.19
N GLU A 83 19.86 -7.86 20.51
CA GLU A 83 18.85 -8.74 21.10
C GLU A 83 17.43 -8.25 20.81
N SER A 84 17.23 -6.93 20.81
CA SER A 84 15.94 -6.33 20.50
C SER A 84 15.54 -6.57 19.05
N ILE A 85 16.49 -6.46 18.11
CA ILE A 85 16.26 -6.71 16.68
C ILE A 85 15.99 -8.20 16.42
N GLU A 86 16.73 -9.10 17.05
CA GLU A 86 16.53 -10.55 16.91
C GLU A 86 15.14 -10.96 17.39
N LYS A 87 14.74 -10.48 18.58
CA LYS A 87 13.42 -10.77 19.13
C LYS A 87 12.30 -10.20 18.27
N LEU A 88 12.47 -8.97 17.79
CA LEU A 88 11.55 -8.31 16.87
C LEU A 88 11.35 -9.11 15.59
N ASN A 89 12.45 -9.57 14.97
CA ASN A 89 12.35 -10.43 13.79
C ASN A 89 11.65 -11.75 14.10
N GLY A 90 11.92 -12.35 15.26
CA GLY A 90 11.21 -13.55 15.72
C GLY A 90 9.71 -13.35 15.77
N TYR A 91 9.23 -12.23 16.34
CA TYR A 91 7.81 -11.91 16.35
C TYR A 91 7.24 -11.66 14.95
N LEU A 92 7.95 -10.92 14.10
CA LEU A 92 7.53 -10.70 12.72
C LEU A 92 7.45 -12.03 11.95
N ASP A 93 8.32 -12.99 12.23
CA ASP A 93 8.33 -14.30 11.59
C ASP A 93 7.15 -15.19 12.01
N GLU A 94 6.58 -14.96 13.20
CA GLU A 94 5.38 -15.67 13.71
C GLU A 94 4.06 -15.15 13.13
N LEU A 95 4.06 -13.97 12.49
CA LEU A 95 2.85 -13.40 11.90
C LEU A 95 2.50 -14.05 10.55
N ASP A 96 1.20 -14.13 10.27
CA ASP A 96 0.69 -14.54 8.97
C ASP A 96 0.85 -13.40 7.95
N TRP A 97 1.71 -13.62 6.96
CA TRP A 97 1.96 -12.68 5.87
C TRP A 97 1.38 -13.19 4.56
N LEU A 98 0.65 -12.32 3.86
CA LEU A 98 0.29 -12.54 2.47
C LEU A 98 1.40 -12.01 1.56
N GLU A 99 2.06 -12.90 0.82
CA GLU A 99 2.93 -12.51 -0.29
C GLU A 99 2.07 -12.24 -1.53
N ALA A 100 2.24 -11.07 -2.13
CA ALA A 100 1.42 -10.62 -3.26
C ALA A 100 2.20 -9.69 -4.19
N ILE A 101 1.73 -9.55 -5.42
CA ILE A 101 2.14 -8.48 -6.33
C ILE A 101 1.32 -7.24 -5.95
N ILE A 102 1.96 -6.28 -5.31
CA ILE A 102 1.36 -5.01 -4.90
C ILE A 102 1.50 -4.02 -6.04
N VAL A 103 0.39 -3.36 -6.39
CA VAL A 103 0.35 -2.31 -7.40
C VAL A 103 -0.07 -1.01 -6.75
N HIS A 104 0.86 -0.08 -6.61
CA HIS A 104 0.56 1.23 -6.01
C HIS A 104 -0.31 2.03 -6.97
N ILE A 105 -1.49 2.41 -6.52
CA ILE A 105 -2.41 3.29 -7.24
C ILE A 105 -2.08 4.71 -6.78
N GLU A 106 -1.71 5.56 -7.74
CA GLU A 106 -1.16 6.89 -7.52
C GLU A 106 -2.10 7.98 -8.08
N THR A 107 -1.87 9.23 -7.67
CA THR A 107 -2.64 10.36 -8.16
C THR A 107 -2.60 10.46 -9.70
N PRO A 108 -3.73 10.83 -10.34
CA PRO A 108 -3.80 10.84 -11.79
C PRO A 108 -2.95 11.98 -12.36
N ILE A 109 -2.08 11.64 -13.33
CA ILE A 109 -1.28 12.65 -14.06
C ILE A 109 -1.93 13.06 -15.38
N VAL A 110 -3.00 12.37 -15.79
CA VAL A 110 -3.70 12.63 -17.04
C VAL A 110 -4.63 13.84 -16.86
N LYS A 111 -4.57 14.79 -17.79
CA LYS A 111 -5.48 15.94 -17.79
C LYS A 111 -6.84 15.50 -18.31
N ILE A 112 -7.86 15.63 -17.48
CA ILE A 112 -9.25 15.35 -17.84
C ILE A 112 -9.92 16.67 -18.26
N PRO A 113 -10.67 16.70 -19.36
CA PRO A 113 -11.44 17.87 -19.74
C PRO A 113 -12.47 18.23 -18.66
N ASP A 114 -12.39 19.46 -18.16
CA ASP A 114 -13.41 20.02 -17.27
C ASP A 114 -14.48 20.73 -18.12
N ASN A 115 -15.71 20.18 -18.09
CA ASN A 115 -16.85 20.74 -18.81
C ASN A 115 -17.82 21.50 -17.88
N THR A 116 -17.43 21.82 -16.65
CA THR A 116 -18.33 22.44 -15.65
C THR A 116 -18.97 23.72 -16.18
N GLU A 117 -18.18 24.65 -16.70
CA GLU A 117 -18.70 25.92 -17.25
C GLU A 117 -19.63 25.69 -18.44
N LYS A 118 -19.20 24.83 -19.38
CA LYS A 118 -19.98 24.52 -20.58
C LYS A 118 -21.34 23.87 -20.25
N ILE A 119 -21.39 23.05 -19.21
CA ILE A 119 -22.64 22.43 -18.75
C ILE A 119 -23.54 23.49 -18.12
N ASN A 120 -23.00 24.39 -17.30
CA ASN A 120 -23.79 25.47 -16.68
C ASN A 120 -24.42 26.39 -17.73
N GLU A 121 -23.66 26.80 -18.77
CA GLU A 121 -24.18 27.61 -19.87
C GLU A 121 -25.34 26.92 -20.61
N LEU A 122 -25.29 25.60 -20.79
CA LEU A 122 -26.36 24.83 -21.45
C LEU A 122 -27.63 24.69 -20.59
N LEU A 123 -27.52 24.82 -19.27
CA LEU A 123 -28.66 24.72 -18.35
C LEU A 123 -29.38 26.06 -18.14
N GLU A 124 -28.69 27.18 -18.36
CA GLU A 124 -29.22 28.53 -18.18
C GLU A 124 -29.90 29.12 -19.44
N GLY A 125 -29.77 28.46 -20.60
CA GLY A 125 -30.38 28.86 -21.89
C GLY A 125 -31.66 28.12 -22.24
#